data_AF-A0A430QFZ0-F1
#
_entry.id   AF-A0A430QFZ0-F1
#
_cell.length_a   1.000
_cell.length_b   1.000
_cell.length_c   1.000
_cell.angle_alpha   90.00
_cell.angle_beta   90.00
_cell.angle_gamma   90.00
#
_symmetry.space_group_name_H-M   'P 1'
#
loop_
_entity.id
_entity.type
_entity.pdbx_description
1 polymer ?
#
loop_
_entity_poly.entity_id
_entity_poly.type
_entity_poly.pdbx_seq_one_letter_code
_entity_poly.pdbx_strand_id
1 'polypeptide(L)'
;MTIWNIVRLSNILLLTRTTRLIVLFPWTRLVVSVLADLPSNLTPVLGILISAFYFYALLGMNLFHDVIKYHNSTNSSNPETYQCGTYQELQYWSIHFNDFAASLVLLWDLMVVNNWQIIVFAYQQAVNR
;
A
#
# COMPACT_ATOMS: atom_id res chain seq x y z
N MET A 1 4.89 24.17 3.85
CA MET A 1 4.72 23.47 5.14
C MET A 1 4.20 24.46 6.16
N THR A 2 3.04 24.23 6.76
CA THR A 2 2.47 25.13 7.78
C THR A 2 3.10 24.88 9.14
N ILE A 3 3.11 25.88 10.03
CA ILE A 3 3.61 25.76 11.41
C ILE A 3 2.95 24.57 12.14
N TRP A 4 1.66 24.35 11.87
CA TRP A 4 0.91 23.20 12.38
C TRP A 4 1.46 21.84 11.97
N ASN A 5 1.97 21.70 10.73
CA ASN A 5 2.60 20.44 10.29
C ASN A 5 3.91 20.19 11.04
N ILE A 6 4.68 21.24 11.33
CA ILE A 6 5.94 21.15 12.08
C ILE A 6 5.66 20.76 13.53
N VAL A 7 4.65 21.38 14.16
CA VAL A 7 4.20 21.00 15.51
C VAL A 7 3.73 19.55 15.55
N ARG A 8 2.94 19.11 14.56
CA ARG A 8 2.48 17.71 14.46
C ARG A 8 3.66 16.74 14.31
N LEU A 9 4.62 17.06 13.45
CA LEU A 9 5.80 16.22 13.24
C LEU A 9 6.69 16.16 14.49
N SER A 10 6.86 17.30 15.18
CA SER A 10 7.56 17.37 16.47
C SER A 10 6.89 16.48 17.52
N ASN A 11 5.56 16.52 17.64
CA ASN A 11 4.82 15.68 18.57
C ASN A 11 5.00 14.19 18.26
N ILE A 12 4.99 13.79 16.98
CA ILE A 12 5.27 12.40 16.57
C ILE A 12 6.71 12.00 16.94
N LEU A 13 7.69 12.87 16.73
CA LEU A 13 9.08 12.62 17.13
C LEU A 13 9.23 12.51 18.65
N LEU A 14 8.49 13.29 19.44
CA LEU A 14 8.50 13.15 20.90
C LEU A 14 7.97 11.79 21.35
N LEU A 15 6.99 11.20 20.65
CA LEU A 15 6.52 9.84 20.94
C LEU A 15 7.63 8.80 20.73
N THR A 16 8.61 9.02 19.84
CA THR A 16 9.74 8.08 19.67
C THR A 16 10.62 7.95 20.92
N ARG A 17 10.56 8.91 21.86
CA ARG A 17 11.26 8.78 23.15
C ARG A 17 10.75 7.61 23.98
N THR A 18 9.47 7.22 23.83
CA THR A 18 8.92 6.08 24.60
C THR A 18 9.58 4.76 24.21
N THR A 19 10.13 4.64 23.00
CA THR A 19 10.91 3.48 22.55
C THR A 19 12.09 3.18 23.48
N ARG A 20 12.65 4.18 24.18
CA ARG A 20 13.73 3.96 25.17
C ARG A 20 13.28 3.12 26.37
N LEU A 21 11.99 3.09 26.70
CA LEU A 21 11.45 2.24 27.77
C LEU A 21 11.60 0.76 27.46
N ILE A 22 11.65 0.39 26.17
CA ILE A 22 11.81 -1.00 25.72
C ILE A 22 13.18 -1.53 26.19
N VAL A 23 14.24 -0.73 26.10
CA VAL A 23 15.61 -1.13 26.46
C VAL A 23 15.79 -1.32 27.98
N LEU A 24 14.82 -0.89 28.80
CA LEU A 24 14.87 -1.07 30.26
C LEU A 24 14.70 -2.54 30.69
N PHE A 25 14.02 -3.36 29.88
CA PHE A 25 13.79 -4.77 30.24
C PHE A 25 14.95 -5.66 29.78
N PRO A 26 15.44 -6.58 30.64
CA PRO A 26 16.64 -7.38 30.37
C PRO A 26 16.50 -8.33 29.16
N TRP A 27 15.28 -8.79 28.84
CA TRP A 27 14.99 -9.66 27.70
C TRP A 27 15.15 -8.96 26.33
N THR A 28 15.12 -7.63 26.30
CA THR A 28 15.17 -6.88 25.04
C THR A 28 16.50 -6.96 24.34
N ARG A 29 17.59 -7.21 25.07
CA ARG A 29 18.91 -7.40 24.47
C ARG A 29 18.93 -8.59 23.52
N LEU A 30 18.25 -9.68 23.88
CA LEU A 30 18.12 -10.88 23.03
C LEU A 30 17.22 -10.60 21.82
N VAL A 31 16.09 -9.92 22.02
CA VAL A 31 15.17 -9.56 20.93
C VAL A 31 15.86 -8.64 19.93
N VAL A 32 16.60 -7.63 20.41
CA VAL A 32 17.32 -6.67 19.57
C VAL A 32 18.46 -7.34 18.80
N SER A 33 19.19 -8.28 19.38
CA SER A 33 20.24 -9.00 18.63
C SER A 33 19.64 -9.83 17.50
N VAL A 34 18.55 -10.55 17.75
CA VAL A 34 17.85 -11.31 16.69
C VAL A 34 17.28 -10.37 15.63
N LEU A 35 16.67 -9.25 16.02
CA LEU A 35 16.18 -8.24 15.07
C LEU A 35 17.31 -7.59 14.25
N ALA A 36 18.50 -7.43 14.83
CA ALA A 36 19.65 -6.86 14.15
C ALA A 36 20.27 -7.84 13.14
N ASP A 37 20.19 -9.14 13.40
CA ASP A 37 20.67 -10.18 12.50
C ASP A 37 19.67 -10.48 11.36
N LEU A 38 18.40 -10.16 11.57
CA LEU A 38 17.29 -10.46 10.65
C LEU A 38 17.46 -9.85 9.23
N PRO A 39 17.87 -8.58 9.03
CA PRO A 39 18.01 -7.99 7.69
C PRO A 39 19.04 -8.70 6.82
N SER A 40 20.17 -9.11 7.39
CA SER A 40 21.21 -9.83 6.65
C SER A 40 20.69 -11.17 6.12
N ASN A 41 19.94 -11.89 6.96
CA ASN A 41 19.37 -13.18 6.61
C ASN A 41 18.16 -13.07 5.66
N LEU A 42 17.38 -11.99 5.74
CA LEU A 42 16.21 -11.75 4.87
C LEU A 42 16.55 -11.11 3.52
N THR A 43 17.75 -10.54 3.36
CA THR A 43 18.16 -9.84 2.13
C THR A 43 17.93 -10.66 0.85
N PRO A 44 18.28 -11.96 0.79
CA PRO A 44 18.00 -12.78 -0.40
C PRO A 44 16.51 -12.93 -0.70
N VAL A 45 15.68 -13.11 0.34
CA VAL A 45 14.23 -13.25 0.21
C VAL A 45 13.60 -11.94 -0.28
N LEU A 46 14.02 -10.81 0.30
CA LEU A 46 13.60 -9.49 -0.15
C LEU A 46 14.02 -9.20 -1.59
N GLY A 47 15.21 -9.66 -2.00
CA GLY A 47 15.67 -9.55 -3.39
C GLY A 47 14.76 -10.29 -4.38
N ILE A 48 14.36 -11.52 -4.05
CA ILE A 48 13.41 -12.30 -4.86
C ILE A 48 12.05 -11.61 -4.90
N LEU A 49 11.56 -11.13 -3.76
CA LEU A 49 10.28 -10.44 -3.65
C LEU A 49 10.24 -9.17 -4.51
N ILE A 50 11.28 -8.32 -4.40
CA ILE A 50 11.39 -7.08 -5.19
C ILE A 50 11.48 -7.40 -6.69
N SER A 51 12.22 -8.44 -7.07
CA SER A 51 12.29 -8.87 -8.48
C SER A 51 10.92 -9.28 -9.03
N ALA A 52 10.14 -10.06 -8.26
CA ALA A 52 8.78 -10.42 -8.64
C ALA A 52 7.86 -9.19 -8.74
N PHE A 53 7.90 -8.30 -7.73
CA PHE A 53 7.11 -7.06 -7.73
C PHE A 53 7.44 -6.19 -8.93
N TYR A 54 8.71 -6.06 -9.29
CA TYR A 54 9.14 -5.27 -10.43
C TYR A 54 8.62 -5.85 -11.76
N PHE A 55 8.75 -7.16 -11.95
CA PHE A 55 8.25 -7.84 -13.15
C PHE A 55 6.73 -7.69 -13.29
N TYR A 56 5.97 -7.99 -12.23
CA TYR A 56 4.51 -7.88 -12.28
C TYR A 56 4.02 -6.43 -12.34
N ALA A 57 4.74 -5.47 -11.79
CA ALA A 57 4.39 -4.06 -11.91
C ALA A 57 4.51 -3.60 -13.36
N LEU A 58 5.64 -3.90 -14.02
CA LEU A 58 5.82 -3.60 -15.44
C LEU A 58 4.79 -4.30 -16.33
N LEU A 59 4.53 -5.59 -16.08
CA LEU A 59 3.54 -6.35 -16.83
C LEU A 59 2.14 -5.76 -16.64
N GLY A 60 1.75 -5.46 -15.40
CA GLY A 60 0.46 -4.88 -15.07
C GLY A 60 0.29 -3.48 -15.68
N MET A 61 1.33 -2.64 -15.64
CA MET A 61 1.33 -1.34 -16.30
C MET A 61 1.16 -1.47 -17.81
N ASN A 62 1.81 -2.43 -18.48
CA ASN A 62 1.67 -2.58 -19.94
C ASN A 62 0.28 -3.11 -20.35
N LEU A 63 -0.36 -3.96 -19.53
CA LEU A 63 -1.66 -4.57 -19.85
C LEU A 63 -2.86 -3.72 -19.41
N PHE A 64 -2.74 -3.03 -18.27
CA PHE A 64 -3.86 -2.41 -17.58
C PHE A 64 -3.67 -0.90 -17.37
N HIS A 65 -2.81 -0.26 -18.16
CA HIS A 65 -2.67 1.18 -18.16
C HIS A 65 -4.00 1.86 -18.47
N ASP A 66 -4.38 2.85 -17.67
CA ASP A 66 -5.58 3.68 -17.86
C ASP A 66 -6.92 2.92 -17.88
N VAL A 67 -6.95 1.64 -17.46
CA VAL A 67 -8.18 0.84 -17.40
C VAL A 67 -9.10 1.31 -16.27
N ILE A 68 -8.52 1.61 -15.09
CA ILE A 68 -9.25 2.18 -13.95
C ILE A 68 -8.82 3.63 -13.79
N LYS A 69 -9.76 4.55 -14.00
CA LYS A 69 -9.54 6.00 -13.87
C LYS A 69 -10.21 6.53 -12.61
N TYR A 70 -9.53 7.39 -11.89
CA TYR A 70 -10.10 8.12 -10.76
C TYR A 70 -11.26 8.98 -11.25
N HIS A 71 -12.49 8.65 -10.84
CA HIS A 71 -13.64 9.52 -11.07
C HIS A 71 -13.84 10.43 -9.86
N ASN A 72 -13.51 11.72 -10.02
CA ASN A 72 -13.77 12.69 -8.96
C ASN A 72 -15.28 12.99 -8.90
N SER A 73 -15.99 12.35 -7.98
CA SER A 73 -17.44 12.50 -7.81
C SER A 73 -17.88 13.91 -7.39
N THR A 74 -16.96 14.84 -7.14
CA THR A 74 -17.30 16.24 -6.79
C THR A 74 -17.83 17.05 -7.97
N ASN A 75 -17.60 16.61 -9.21
CA ASN A 75 -18.01 17.34 -10.43
C ASN A 75 -19.07 16.60 -11.27
N SER A 76 -19.52 15.42 -10.85
CA SER A 76 -20.56 14.65 -11.54
C SER A 76 -21.94 15.11 -11.09
N SER A 77 -22.73 15.66 -12.02
CA SER A 77 -24.11 16.13 -11.81
C SER A 77 -25.11 15.03 -11.45
N ASN A 78 -24.71 13.76 -11.53
CA ASN A 78 -25.47 12.61 -11.06
C ASN A 78 -24.70 11.89 -9.94
N PRO A 79 -25.30 11.64 -8.77
CA PRO A 79 -24.72 10.75 -7.78
C PRO A 79 -24.72 9.33 -8.35
N GLU A 80 -23.56 8.81 -8.73
CA GLU A 80 -23.44 7.40 -9.09
C GLU A 80 -23.74 6.55 -7.85
N THR A 81 -24.82 5.78 -7.92
CA THR A 81 -25.20 4.83 -6.88
C THR A 81 -24.47 3.53 -7.14
N TYR A 82 -23.35 3.32 -6.45
CA TYR A 82 -22.61 2.08 -6.52
C TYR A 82 -23.26 1.02 -5.64
N GLN A 83 -23.22 -0.25 -6.07
CA GLN A 83 -23.66 -1.36 -5.23
C GLN A 83 -22.70 -1.53 -4.04
N CYS A 84 -23.24 -1.87 -2.88
CA CYS A 84 -22.43 -2.08 -1.68
C CYS A 84 -21.47 -3.26 -1.88
N GLY A 85 -20.22 -3.09 -1.46
CA GLY A 85 -19.12 -4.04 -1.65
C GLY A 85 -18.39 -3.92 -2.99
N THR A 86 -18.67 -2.91 -3.79
CA THR A 86 -17.95 -2.68 -5.07
C THR A 86 -16.72 -1.80 -4.89
N TYR A 87 -15.79 -1.94 -5.83
CA TYR A 87 -14.53 -1.20 -5.85
C TYR A 87 -14.72 0.33 -5.80
N GLN A 88 -15.75 0.83 -6.49
CA GLN A 88 -16.08 2.25 -6.55
C GLN A 88 -16.69 2.75 -5.24
N GLU A 89 -17.55 1.96 -4.60
CA GLU A 89 -18.14 2.30 -3.30
C GLU A 89 -17.07 2.39 -2.21
N LEU A 90 -16.12 1.44 -2.21
CA LEU A 90 -15.01 1.37 -1.25
C LEU A 90 -13.91 2.42 -1.48
N GLN A 91 -14.06 3.28 -2.50
CA GLN A 91 -13.11 4.35 -2.83
C GLN A 91 -11.68 3.85 -3.12
N TYR A 92 -11.55 2.66 -3.72
CA TYR A 92 -10.25 2.05 -4.04
C TYR A 92 -9.52 2.67 -5.22
N TRP A 93 -9.95 3.84 -5.70
CA TRP A 93 -9.41 4.49 -6.90
C TRP A 93 -7.88 4.70 -6.91
N SER A 94 -7.22 4.76 -5.75
CA SER A 94 -5.75 4.85 -5.65
C SER A 94 -5.00 3.56 -5.96
N ILE A 95 -5.70 2.42 -6.08
CA ILE A 95 -5.13 1.08 -6.28
C ILE A 95 -5.15 0.75 -7.77
N HIS A 96 -4.19 1.25 -8.55
CA HIS A 96 -4.21 1.08 -10.03
C HIS A 96 -2.83 0.86 -10.65
N PHE A 97 -2.82 0.44 -11.93
CA PHE A 97 -1.62 0.19 -12.75
C PHE A 97 -1.21 1.37 -13.65
N ASN A 98 -1.70 2.58 -13.40
CA ASN A 98 -1.37 3.76 -14.20
C ASN A 98 0.07 4.24 -13.93
N ASP A 99 0.51 4.19 -12.67
CA ASP A 99 1.86 4.60 -12.25
C ASP A 99 2.60 3.47 -11.55
N PHE A 100 3.94 3.50 -11.61
CA PHE A 100 4.78 2.48 -10.98
C PHE A 100 4.57 2.40 -9.46
N ALA A 101 4.47 3.54 -8.78
CA ALA A 101 4.25 3.58 -7.33
C ALA A 101 2.87 3.01 -6.94
N ALA A 102 1.82 3.33 -7.68
CA ALA A 102 0.48 2.80 -7.46
C ALA A 102 0.43 1.28 -7.73
N SER A 103 1.15 0.82 -8.75
CA SER A 103 1.28 -0.61 -9.09
C SER A 103 1.93 -1.42 -7.95
N LEU A 104 2.92 -0.85 -7.25
CA LEU A 104 3.53 -1.50 -6.08
C LEU A 104 2.55 -1.64 -4.92
N VAL A 105 1.73 -0.61 -4.66
CA VAL A 105 0.70 -0.65 -3.61
C VAL A 105 -0.38 -1.67 -3.96
N LEU A 106 -0.83 -1.72 -5.22
CA LEU A 106 -1.78 -2.73 -5.68
C LEU A 106 -1.23 -4.14 -5.52
N LEU A 107 0.02 -4.39 -5.93
CA LEU A 107 0.66 -5.70 -5.75
C LEU A 107 0.84 -6.06 -4.28
N TRP A 108 1.11 -5.07 -3.42
CA TRP A 108 1.13 -5.27 -1.97
C TRP A 108 -0.24 -5.71 -1.43
N ASP A 109 -1.32 -5.05 -1.83
CA ASP A 109 -2.68 -5.40 -1.41
C ASP A 109 -3.09 -6.80 -1.90
N LEU A 110 -2.68 -7.18 -3.12
CA LEU A 110 -2.86 -8.54 -3.64
C LEU A 110 -2.03 -9.58 -2.87
N MET A 111 -0.80 -9.25 -2.48
CA MET A 111 0.08 -10.14 -1.70
C MET A 111 -0.48 -10.42 -0.30
N VAL A 112 -1.16 -9.45 0.32
CA VAL A 112 -1.82 -9.63 1.63
C VAL A 112 -3.08 -10.50 1.53
N VAL A 113 -3.60 -10.72 0.32
CA VAL A 113 -4.75 -11.59 -0.01
C VAL A 113 -6.08 -11.12 0.62
N ASN A 114 -6.12 -9.95 1.25
CA ASN A 114 -7.36 -9.40 1.76
C ASN A 114 -8.12 -8.67 0.64
N ASN A 115 -9.43 -8.91 0.49
CA ASN A 115 -10.29 -8.25 -0.51
C ASN A 115 -9.81 -8.32 -1.98
N TRP A 116 -8.87 -9.22 -2.31
CA TRP A 116 -8.31 -9.35 -3.65
C TRP A 116 -9.36 -9.59 -4.72
N GLN A 117 -10.44 -10.30 -4.36
CA GLN A 117 -11.57 -10.60 -5.23
C GLN A 117 -12.20 -9.33 -5.78
N ILE A 118 -12.36 -8.29 -4.95
CA ILE A 118 -12.98 -7.01 -5.33
C ILE A 118 -12.13 -6.31 -6.40
N ILE A 119 -10.80 -6.34 -6.23
CA ILE A 119 -9.85 -5.76 -7.18
C ILE A 119 -9.93 -6.50 -8.52
N VAL A 120 -9.88 -7.84 -8.49
CA VAL A 120 -9.94 -8.66 -9.72
C VAL A 120 -11.28 -8.50 -10.44
N PHE A 121 -12.40 -8.49 -9.72
CA PHE A 121 -13.72 -8.26 -10.32
C PHE A 121 -13.82 -6.88 -10.97
N ALA A 122 -13.24 -5.84 -10.37
CA ALA A 122 -13.21 -4.50 -10.95
C ALA A 122 -12.42 -4.47 -12.26
N TYR A 123 -11.23 -5.08 -12.30
CA TYR A 123 -10.43 -5.17 -13.51
C TYR A 123 -11.09 -6.03 -14.60
N GLN A 124 -11.72 -7.15 -14.24
CA GLN A 124 -12.48 -7.97 -15.17
C GLN A 124 -13.63 -7.18 -15.81
N GLN A 125 -14.39 -6.43 -15.01
CA GLN A 125 -15.49 -5.62 -15.52
C GLN A 125 -15.01 -4.45 -16.39
N ALA A 126 -13.88 -3.84 -16.04
CA ALA A 126 -13.31 -2.73 -16.78
C ALA A 126 -12.71 -3.16 -18.14
N VAL A 127 -12.11 -4.35 -18.23
CA VAL A 127 -11.55 -4.89 -19.48
C VAL A 127 -12.63 -5.41 -20.43
N ASN A 128 -13.76 -5.91 -19.90
CA ASN A 128 -14.85 -6.46 -20.72
C ASN A 128 -15.83 -5.38 -21.23
N ARG A 129 -15.54 -4.10 -21.01
CA ARG A 129 -16.28 -2.95 -21.55
C ARG A 129 -15.51 -2.32 -22.70
#